data_AF-A0A0R3T2J3-F1
#
_entry.id   AF-A0A0R3T2J3-F1
#
_cell.length_a   1.000
_cell.length_b   1.000
_cell.length_c   1.000
_cell.angle_alpha   90.00
_cell.angle_beta   90.00
_cell.angle_gamma   90.00
#
_symmetry.space_group_name_H-M   'P 1'
#
loop_
_entity.id
_entity.type
_entity.pdbx_description
1 polymer ?
#
loop_
_entity_poly.entity_id
_entity_poly.type
_entity_poly.pdbx_seq_one_letter_code
_entity_poly.pdbx_strand_id
1 'polypeptide(L)'
;MSHVSEFQSILEKGIEAVLPDRLVRQSISLIPDGIQVDGTAYSVPGQLNIFGFGKAALSLVKAALKILGSRVENVVCCSPQPTEHEIKEYPDLCDANEILTNDGSKPNVFIFNGPRTNEPNAEVVLASLKMAKMASNMKAGDLLLVCITGGGSSLLALPAPLEKGKSALDESVNRLSLEAIVKTTKILSLDGACIQEVGINCTLSCSNL
;
A
#
# COMPACT_ATOMS: atom_id res chain seq x y z
N MET A 1 -4.16 32.37 -28.03
CA MET A 1 -3.96 30.96 -27.62
C MET A 1 -4.95 30.12 -28.43
N SER A 2 -4.54 28.95 -28.92
CA SER A 2 -5.49 28.06 -29.62
C SER A 2 -6.30 27.29 -28.58
N HIS A 3 -7.53 26.91 -28.90
CA HIS A 3 -8.33 26.05 -28.01
C HIS A 3 -7.62 24.73 -27.66
N VAL A 4 -6.79 24.22 -28.57
CA VAL A 4 -5.95 23.04 -28.32
C VAL A 4 -4.94 23.30 -27.19
N SER A 5 -4.27 24.45 -27.18
CA SER A 5 -3.35 24.81 -26.10
C SER A 5 -4.06 25.02 -24.74
N GLU A 6 -5.30 25.51 -24.76
CA GLU A 6 -6.11 25.65 -23.55
C GLU A 6 -6.52 24.29 -22.98
N PHE A 7 -7.01 23.37 -23.81
CA PHE A 7 -7.37 22.01 -23.38
C PHE A 7 -6.17 21.23 -22.86
N GLN A 8 -5.02 21.35 -23.51
CA GLN A 8 -3.78 20.74 -23.04
C GLN A 8 -3.41 21.27 -21.65
N SER A 9 -3.46 22.59 -21.45
CA SER A 9 -3.16 23.18 -20.14
C SER A 9 -4.13 22.71 -19.04
N ILE A 10 -5.43 22.60 -19.35
CA ILE A 10 -6.42 22.07 -18.39
C ILE A 10 -6.09 20.62 -18.01
N LEU A 11 -5.76 19.77 -18.99
CA LEU A 11 -5.40 18.37 -18.74
C LEU A 11 -4.12 18.27 -17.89
N GLU A 12 -3.08 19.03 -18.23
CA GLU A 12 -1.83 19.08 -17.49
C GLU A 12 -2.05 19.51 -16.04
N LYS A 13 -2.87 20.55 -15.81
CA LYS A 13 -3.24 20.99 -14.45
C LYS A 13 -4.07 19.96 -13.70
N GLY A 14 -4.94 19.23 -14.38
CA GLY A 14 -5.66 18.09 -13.81
C GLY A 14 -4.72 16.97 -13.36
N ILE A 15 -3.73 16.61 -14.18
CA ILE A 15 -2.72 15.59 -13.85
C ILE A 15 -1.84 16.06 -12.70
N GLU A 16 -1.32 17.30 -12.76
CA GLU A 16 -0.51 17.89 -11.70
C GLU A 16 -1.23 17.89 -10.35
N ALA A 17 -2.55 18.09 -10.34
CA ALA A 17 -3.36 18.14 -9.11
C ALA A 17 -3.43 16.78 -8.40
N VAL A 18 -3.27 15.66 -9.12
CA VAL A 18 -3.38 14.30 -8.59
C VAL A 18 -2.03 13.59 -8.45
N LEU A 19 -0.91 14.31 -8.64
CA LEU A 19 0.42 13.74 -8.43
C LEU A 19 0.65 13.40 -6.95
N PRO A 20 1.21 12.21 -6.63
CA PRO A 20 1.44 11.77 -5.26
C PRO A 20 2.14 12.79 -4.35
N ASP A 21 3.22 13.43 -4.83
CA ASP A 21 3.97 14.41 -4.04
C ASP A 21 3.10 15.63 -3.69
N ARG A 22 2.30 16.13 -4.64
CA ARG A 22 1.41 17.27 -4.40
C ARG A 22 0.27 16.90 -3.45
N LEU A 23 -0.41 15.78 -3.69
CA LEU A 23 -1.51 15.31 -2.85
C LEU A 23 -1.06 15.16 -1.40
N VAL A 24 0.06 14.46 -1.17
CA VAL A 24 0.54 14.20 0.19
C VAL A 24 1.00 15.49 0.87
N ARG A 25 1.65 16.43 0.17
CA ARG A 25 2.04 17.74 0.74
C ARG A 25 0.86 18.63 1.10
N GLN A 26 -0.24 18.53 0.35
CA GLN A 26 -1.44 19.32 0.63
C GLN A 26 -2.25 18.71 1.79
N SER A 27 -2.20 17.39 1.93
CA SER A 27 -2.99 16.69 2.94
C SER A 27 -2.26 16.47 4.25
N ILE A 28 -0.93 16.27 4.26
CA ILE A 28 -0.19 15.85 5.46
C ILE A 28 0.84 16.89 5.86
N SER A 29 0.87 17.22 7.15
CA SER A 29 1.94 18.02 7.77
C SER A 29 2.35 17.47 9.14
N LEU A 30 3.57 17.78 9.57
CA LEU A 30 4.03 17.51 10.93
C LEU A 30 3.52 18.60 11.88
N ILE A 31 3.14 18.19 13.09
CA ILE A 31 2.85 19.07 14.22
C ILE A 31 3.67 18.60 15.43
N PRO A 32 3.87 19.43 16.47
CA PRO A 32 4.76 19.09 17.59
C PRO A 32 4.47 17.73 18.24
N ASP A 33 3.19 17.40 18.41
CA ASP A 33 2.75 16.19 19.12
C ASP A 33 2.22 15.09 18.18
N GLY A 34 2.50 15.15 16.87
CA GLY A 34 1.99 14.16 15.91
C GLY A 34 1.95 14.63 14.46
N ILE A 35 0.84 14.34 13.78
CA ILE A 35 0.63 14.74 12.37
C ILE A 35 -0.73 15.41 12.19
N GLN A 36 -0.86 16.23 11.17
CA GLN A 36 -2.13 16.78 10.72
C GLN A 36 -2.46 16.21 9.34
N VAL A 37 -3.70 15.75 9.15
CA VAL A 37 -4.23 15.22 7.88
C VAL A 37 -5.49 15.99 7.51
N ASP A 38 -5.48 16.69 6.38
CA ASP A 38 -6.58 17.51 5.85
C ASP A 38 -7.20 18.42 6.93
N GLY A 39 -6.35 19.10 7.70
CA GLY A 39 -6.76 19.98 8.79
C GLY A 39 -7.00 19.29 10.13
N THR A 40 -7.14 17.96 10.17
CA THR A 40 -7.41 17.20 11.40
C THR A 40 -6.12 16.78 12.08
N ALA A 41 -5.93 17.14 13.35
CA ALA A 41 -4.75 16.79 14.13
C ALA A 41 -4.87 15.40 14.77
N TYR A 42 -3.83 14.59 14.63
CA TYR A 42 -3.67 13.29 15.26
C TYR A 42 -2.44 13.33 16.17
N SER A 43 -2.67 13.18 17.48
CA SER A 43 -1.55 13.03 18.42
C SER A 43 -0.93 11.65 18.26
N VAL A 44 0.41 11.61 18.23
CA VAL A 44 1.18 10.38 18.15
C VAL A 44 2.20 10.39 19.29
N PRO A 45 1.85 9.92 20.48
CA PRO A 45 2.82 9.76 21.57
C PRO A 45 3.72 8.53 21.39
N GLY A 46 3.30 7.56 20.56
CA GLY A 46 4.03 6.33 20.25
C GLY A 46 4.76 6.34 18.91
N GLN A 47 4.82 5.20 18.24
CA GLN A 47 5.45 5.07 16.92
C GLN A 47 4.54 5.57 15.80
N LEU A 48 5.14 6.18 14.78
CA LEU A 48 4.46 6.46 13.52
C LEU A 48 4.97 5.47 12.48
N ASN A 49 4.07 4.67 11.93
CA ASN A 49 4.38 3.64 10.94
C ASN A 49 3.67 3.93 9.63
N ILE A 50 4.24 3.49 8.52
CA ILE A 50 3.64 3.63 7.18
C ILE A 50 3.46 2.27 6.54
N PHE A 51 2.23 1.96 6.10
CA PHE A 51 1.98 0.88 5.14
C PHE A 51 1.67 1.45 3.77
N GLY A 52 2.24 0.86 2.72
CA GLY A 52 1.89 1.16 1.33
C GLY A 52 1.48 -0.09 0.58
N PHE A 53 0.35 -0.07 -0.13
CA PHE A 53 0.02 -1.14 -1.06
C PHE A 53 -0.77 -0.65 -2.27
N GLY A 54 -0.45 -1.19 -3.44
CA GLY A 54 -1.01 -0.77 -4.72
C GLY A 54 0.04 -0.32 -5.73
N LYS A 55 -0.40 -0.08 -6.97
CA LYS A 55 0.48 0.20 -8.12
C LYS A 55 1.41 1.41 -7.92
N ALA A 56 0.92 2.46 -7.27
CA ALA A 56 1.65 3.71 -7.04
C ALA A 56 1.88 3.97 -5.55
N ALA A 57 1.74 2.95 -4.70
CA ALA A 57 1.88 3.10 -3.25
C ALA A 57 3.28 3.55 -2.85
N LEU A 58 4.33 3.05 -3.51
CA LEU A 58 5.70 3.45 -3.23
C LEU A 58 5.92 4.96 -3.42
N SER A 59 5.28 5.57 -4.43
CA SER A 59 5.35 7.02 -4.66
C SER A 59 4.69 7.82 -3.53
N LEU A 60 3.54 7.37 -3.02
CA LEU A 60 2.88 7.98 -1.86
C LEU A 60 3.72 7.83 -0.59
N VAL A 61 4.28 6.64 -0.35
CA VAL A 61 5.15 6.35 0.79
C VAL A 61 6.38 7.26 0.78
N LYS A 62 7.04 7.40 -0.38
CA LYS A 62 8.19 8.32 -0.55
C LYS A 62 7.81 9.77 -0.29
N ALA A 63 6.66 10.23 -0.80
CA ALA A 63 6.17 11.58 -0.55
C ALA A 63 5.88 11.82 0.94
N ALA A 64 5.26 10.85 1.63
CA ALA A 64 4.99 10.92 3.06
C ALA A 64 6.28 10.96 3.87
N LEU A 65 7.28 10.15 3.53
CA LEU A 65 8.59 10.13 4.20
C LEU A 65 9.38 11.42 4.04
N LYS A 66 9.24 12.12 2.91
CA LYS A 66 9.84 13.46 2.73
C LYS A 66 9.27 14.48 3.72
N ILE A 67 8.01 14.35 4.12
CA ILE A 67 7.34 15.29 5.03
C ILE A 67 7.54 14.86 6.48
N LEU A 68 7.34 13.58 6.77
CA LEU A 68 7.31 13.03 8.13
C LEU A 68 8.71 12.72 8.67
N GLY A 69 9.70 12.50 7.80
CA GLY A 69 11.10 12.35 8.16
C GLY A 69 11.36 11.32 9.26
N SER A 70 12.26 11.66 10.19
CA SER A 70 12.61 10.85 11.37
C SER A 70 11.46 10.51 12.30
N ARG A 71 10.28 11.13 12.14
CA ARG A 71 9.12 10.75 12.95
C ARG A 71 8.64 9.33 12.64
N VAL A 72 8.89 8.85 11.42
CA VAL A 72 8.50 7.51 10.96
C VAL A 72 9.50 6.47 11.44
N GLU A 73 8.99 5.44 12.10
CA GLU A 73 9.80 4.35 12.66
C GLU A 73 9.90 3.17 11.69
N ASN A 74 8.76 2.73 11.14
CA ASN A 74 8.71 1.56 10.27
C ASN A 74 7.92 1.84 9.00
N VAL A 75 8.37 1.25 7.90
CA VAL A 75 7.71 1.30 6.59
C VAL A 75 7.60 -0.10 6.04
N VAL A 76 6.39 -0.51 5.64
CA VAL A 76 6.19 -1.74 4.86
C VAL A 76 5.44 -1.37 3.59
N CYS A 77 5.99 -1.67 2.41
CA CYS A 77 5.35 -1.34 1.15
C CYS A 77 5.32 -2.53 0.20
N CYS A 78 4.18 -2.81 -0.41
CA CYS A 78 4.03 -3.78 -1.50
C CYS A 78 3.53 -3.09 -2.77
N SER A 79 4.40 -3.00 -3.78
CA SER A 79 4.09 -2.41 -5.08
C SER A 79 4.56 -3.32 -6.20
N PRO A 80 4.10 -3.15 -7.44
CA PRO A 80 4.59 -3.96 -8.54
C PRO A 80 6.10 -3.78 -8.75
N GLN A 81 6.78 -4.85 -9.16
CA GLN A 81 8.18 -4.76 -9.54
C GLN A 81 8.38 -3.69 -10.63
N PRO A 82 9.33 -2.75 -10.46
CA PRO A 82 9.66 -1.77 -11.50
C PRO A 82 10.16 -2.45 -12.77
N THR A 83 9.72 -1.95 -13.93
CA THR A 83 10.26 -2.36 -15.24
C THR A 83 11.59 -1.66 -15.51
N GLU A 84 12.40 -2.20 -16.42
CA GLU A 84 13.64 -1.53 -16.85
C GLU A 84 13.40 -0.12 -17.39
N HIS A 85 12.26 0.10 -18.04
CA HIS A 85 11.88 1.41 -18.56
C HIS A 85 11.62 2.41 -17.43
N GLU A 86 10.81 2.02 -16.43
CA GLU A 86 10.51 2.88 -15.28
C GLU A 86 11.76 3.16 -14.44
N ILE A 87 12.68 2.20 -14.31
CA ILE A 87 13.96 2.42 -13.64
C ILE A 87 14.81 3.45 -14.39
N LYS A 88 14.83 3.41 -15.72
CA LYS A 88 15.59 4.37 -16.56
C LYS A 88 14.98 5.75 -16.56
N GLU A 89 13.65 5.83 -16.64
CA GLU A 89 12.91 7.08 -16.79
C GLU A 89 12.65 7.77 -15.45
N TYR A 90 12.42 6.97 -14.40
CA TYR A 90 12.06 7.44 -13.05
C TYR A 90 12.85 6.68 -11.97
N PRO A 91 14.20 6.79 -11.95
CA PRO A 91 15.04 6.10 -10.97
C PRO A 91 14.64 6.43 -9.52
N ASP A 92 14.34 7.70 -9.25
CA ASP A 92 13.91 8.18 -7.92
C ASP A 92 12.60 7.54 -7.43
N LEU A 93 11.73 7.08 -8.35
CA LEU A 93 10.49 6.39 -7.99
C LEU A 93 10.72 4.90 -7.75
N CYS A 94 11.71 4.31 -8.41
CA CYS A 94 11.98 2.88 -8.40
C CYS A 94 13.00 2.45 -7.35
N ASP A 95 13.88 3.36 -6.91
CA ASP A 95 14.93 3.00 -5.95
C ASP A 95 14.34 2.79 -4.55
N ALA A 96 14.28 1.54 -4.11
CA ALA A 96 13.89 1.13 -2.77
C ALA A 96 15.05 1.21 -1.77
N ASN A 97 16.30 1.22 -2.26
CA ASN A 97 17.52 1.16 -1.44
C ASN A 97 17.91 2.52 -0.86
N GLU A 98 17.31 3.62 -1.35
CA GLU A 98 17.53 4.99 -0.87
C GLU A 98 16.24 5.67 -0.43
N ILE A 99 15.40 4.97 0.33
CA ILE A 99 14.42 5.68 1.18
C ILE A 99 15.18 6.31 2.35
N LEU A 100 15.91 7.40 2.05
CA LEU A 100 16.50 8.31 3.01
C LEU A 100 15.44 9.37 3.34
N THR A 101 15.20 9.60 4.63
CA THR A 101 14.44 10.79 5.05
C THR A 101 15.28 12.03 4.78
N ASN A 102 14.64 13.19 4.65
CA ASN A 102 15.34 14.46 4.39
C ASN A 102 16.34 14.86 5.50
N ASP A 103 16.26 14.25 6.69
CA ASP A 103 17.14 14.47 7.84
C ASP A 103 18.23 13.39 8.00
N GLY A 104 18.35 12.44 7.07
CA GLY A 104 19.37 11.38 7.09
C GLY A 104 19.10 10.23 8.06
N SER A 105 17.95 10.23 8.75
CA SER A 105 17.49 9.07 9.51
C SER A 105 17.00 7.94 8.58
N LYS A 106 17.04 6.70 9.08
CA LYS A 106 16.64 5.52 8.32
C LYS A 106 15.56 4.77 9.09
N PRO A 107 14.27 4.94 8.74
CA PRO A 107 13.24 4.06 9.27
C PRO A 107 13.56 2.60 8.89
N ASN A 108 12.96 1.66 9.61
CA ASN A 108 13.01 0.26 9.21
C ASN A 108 12.12 0.05 7.98
N VAL A 109 12.72 -0.03 6.80
CA VAL A 109 12.02 -0.13 5.52
C VAL A 109 11.99 -1.57 5.03
N PHE A 110 10.79 -2.06 4.71
CA PHE A 110 10.55 -3.37 4.09
C PHE A 110 9.77 -3.19 2.79
N ILE A 111 10.44 -3.36 1.66
CA ILE A 111 9.80 -3.27 0.33
C ILE A 111 9.62 -4.67 -0.25
N PHE A 112 8.42 -4.94 -0.75
CA PHE A 112 8.03 -6.17 -1.41
C PHE A 112 7.54 -5.85 -2.82
N ASN A 113 7.89 -6.71 -3.76
CA ASN A 113 7.51 -6.58 -5.16
C ASN A 113 6.41 -7.56 -5.52
N GLY A 114 5.19 -7.05 -5.60
CA GLY A 114 4.07 -7.84 -6.08
C GLY A 114 4.04 -7.94 -7.62
N PRO A 115 3.13 -8.76 -8.15
CA PRO A 115 2.98 -8.92 -9.58
C PRO A 115 2.26 -7.70 -10.19
N ARG A 116 2.47 -7.47 -11.50
CA ARG A 116 1.71 -6.47 -12.29
C ARG A 116 0.33 -6.97 -12.73
N THR A 117 0.05 -8.24 -12.48
CA THR A 117 -1.23 -8.87 -12.78
C THR A 117 -2.25 -8.56 -11.67
N ASN A 118 -3.51 -8.92 -11.91
CA ASN A 118 -4.57 -8.82 -10.91
C ASN A 118 -4.58 -10.03 -9.94
N GLU A 119 -3.52 -10.85 -9.94
CA GLU A 119 -3.44 -12.10 -9.19
C GLU A 119 -2.32 -11.99 -8.16
N PRO A 120 -2.58 -12.20 -6.86
CA PRO A 120 -1.54 -12.17 -5.84
C PRO A 120 -0.53 -13.32 -6.02
N ASN A 121 0.73 -13.09 -5.64
CA ASN A 121 1.79 -14.09 -5.60
C ASN A 121 2.25 -14.35 -4.16
N ALA A 122 3.23 -15.25 -3.98
CA ALA A 122 3.78 -15.57 -2.66
C ALA A 122 4.42 -14.35 -1.96
N GLU A 123 5.04 -13.44 -2.71
CA GLU A 123 5.68 -12.23 -2.17
C GLU A 123 4.64 -11.26 -1.57
N VAL A 124 3.47 -11.14 -2.18
CA VAL A 124 2.33 -10.39 -1.63
C VAL A 124 1.85 -10.99 -0.31
N VAL A 125 1.83 -12.33 -0.19
CA VAL A 125 1.47 -13.00 1.07
C VAL A 125 2.48 -12.68 2.17
N LEU A 126 3.78 -12.71 1.86
CA LEU A 126 4.83 -12.33 2.80
C LEU A 126 4.69 -10.86 3.25
N ALA A 127 4.44 -9.95 2.30
CA ALA A 127 4.22 -8.54 2.59
C ALA A 127 3.00 -8.34 3.51
N SER A 128 1.89 -8.99 3.18
CA SER A 128 0.63 -8.91 3.93
C SER A 128 0.79 -9.48 5.35
N LEU A 129 1.54 -10.56 5.49
CA LEU A 129 1.85 -11.17 6.79
C LEU A 129 2.75 -10.27 7.63
N LYS A 130 3.77 -9.64 7.04
CA LYS A 130 4.63 -8.66 7.71
C LYS A 130 3.82 -7.46 8.20
N MET A 131 2.94 -6.90 7.36
CA MET A 131 2.02 -5.82 7.73
C MET A 131 1.10 -6.25 8.88
N ALA A 132 0.47 -7.42 8.78
CA ALA A 132 -0.44 -7.93 9.81
C ALA A 132 0.27 -8.16 11.15
N LYS A 133 1.48 -8.72 11.14
CA LYS A 133 2.31 -8.89 12.35
C LYS A 133 2.69 -7.55 12.96
N MET A 134 3.10 -6.57 12.16
CA MET A 134 3.45 -5.24 12.67
C MET A 134 2.22 -4.56 13.28
N ALA A 135 1.08 -4.58 12.60
CA ALA A 135 -0.18 -4.03 13.12
C ALA A 135 -0.62 -4.70 14.42
N SER A 136 -0.44 -6.02 14.55
CA SER A 136 -0.81 -6.77 15.78
C SER A 136 0.02 -6.40 17.01
N ASN A 137 1.22 -5.84 16.81
CA ASN A 137 2.12 -5.43 17.89
C ASN A 137 2.05 -3.94 18.21
N MET A 138 1.20 -3.17 17.49
CA MET A 138 1.01 -1.75 17.77
C MET A 138 0.33 -1.54 19.12
N LYS A 139 0.73 -0.48 19.80
CA LYS A 139 0.24 -0.09 21.12
C LYS A 139 -0.71 1.09 21.02
N ALA A 140 -1.47 1.30 22.10
CA ALA A 140 -2.23 2.53 22.25
C ALA A 140 -1.29 3.75 22.17
N GLY A 141 -1.60 4.69 21.28
CA GLY A 141 -0.75 5.87 21.02
C GLY A 141 0.17 5.75 19.80
N ASP A 142 0.32 4.57 19.22
CA ASP A 142 0.93 4.43 17.90
C ASP A 142 -0.04 4.89 16.80
N LEU A 143 0.49 5.37 15.68
CA LEU A 143 -0.28 5.74 14.51
C LEU A 143 0.23 4.97 13.28
N LEU A 144 -0.70 4.45 12.48
CA LEU A 144 -0.42 3.83 11.20
C LEU A 144 -1.01 4.67 10.07
N LEU A 145 -0.15 5.24 9.24
CA LEU A 145 -0.52 5.88 7.98
C LEU A 145 -0.57 4.83 6.87
N VAL A 146 -1.69 4.72 6.16
CA VAL A 146 -1.86 3.74 5.09
C VAL A 146 -1.98 4.42 3.72
N CYS A 147 -0.96 4.22 2.88
CA CYS A 147 -0.91 4.70 1.49
C CYS A 147 -1.52 3.67 0.54
N ILE A 148 -2.76 3.90 0.12
CA ILE A 148 -3.51 2.98 -0.75
C ILE A 148 -3.60 3.53 -2.16
N THR A 149 -3.33 2.68 -3.15
CA THR A 149 -3.62 2.99 -4.57
C THR A 149 -4.33 1.83 -5.25
N GLY A 150 -4.73 2.01 -6.51
CA GLY A 150 -5.35 0.95 -7.31
C GLY A 150 -4.47 -0.31 -7.39
N GLY A 151 -5.10 -1.48 -7.41
CA GLY A 151 -4.41 -2.78 -7.37
C GLY A 151 -4.19 -3.36 -5.97
N GLY A 152 -4.73 -2.73 -4.91
CA GLY A 152 -4.61 -3.24 -3.55
C GLY A 152 -5.07 -4.69 -3.37
N SER A 153 -6.11 -5.14 -4.09
CA SER A 153 -6.61 -6.52 -3.99
C SER A 153 -5.59 -7.59 -4.39
N SER A 154 -4.66 -7.29 -5.31
CA SER A 154 -3.58 -8.21 -5.69
C SER A 154 -2.27 -7.95 -4.95
N LEU A 155 -2.15 -6.82 -4.25
CA LEU A 155 -0.93 -6.37 -3.56
C LEU A 155 -1.04 -6.36 -2.03
N LEU A 156 -2.21 -6.71 -1.50
CA LEU A 156 -2.47 -6.97 -0.09
C LEU A 156 -3.43 -8.16 0.03
N ALA A 157 -2.87 -9.36 0.06
CA ALA A 157 -3.63 -10.60 0.14
C ALA A 157 -3.00 -11.54 1.17
N LEU A 158 -3.76 -11.88 2.21
CA LEU A 158 -3.37 -12.87 3.21
C LEU A 158 -4.44 -13.96 3.31
N PRO A 159 -4.31 -15.05 2.54
CA PRO A 159 -5.24 -16.18 2.61
C PRO A 159 -5.36 -16.76 4.01
N ALA A 160 -6.58 -17.18 4.37
CA ALA A 160 -6.87 -17.76 5.67
C ALA A 160 -6.13 -19.11 5.87
N PRO A 161 -5.69 -19.43 7.10
CA PRO A 161 -5.26 -20.77 7.46
C PRO A 161 -6.38 -21.81 7.23
N LEU A 162 -6.03 -23.01 6.79
CA LEU A 162 -6.98 -24.12 6.64
C LEU A 162 -7.31 -24.78 7.98
N GLU A 163 -6.39 -24.70 8.94
CA GLU A 163 -6.53 -25.28 10.27
C GLU A 163 -7.35 -24.37 11.19
N LYS A 164 -8.46 -24.89 11.74
CA LYS A 164 -9.29 -24.15 12.69
C LYS A 164 -8.51 -23.84 13.97
N GLY A 165 -8.64 -22.61 14.46
CA GLY A 165 -8.02 -22.15 15.70
C GLY A 165 -6.54 -21.74 15.59
N LYS A 166 -5.91 -21.90 14.42
CA LYS A 166 -4.58 -21.37 14.17
C LYS A 166 -4.61 -19.86 13.90
N SER A 167 -3.59 -19.15 14.39
CA SER A 167 -3.48 -17.71 14.19
C SER A 167 -3.26 -17.38 12.71
N ALA A 168 -3.97 -16.37 12.20
CA ALA A 168 -3.75 -15.81 10.87
C ALA A 168 -2.32 -15.24 10.70
N LEU A 169 -1.58 -15.04 11.79
CA LEU A 169 -0.21 -14.52 11.81
C LEU A 169 0.86 -15.61 11.86
N ASP A 170 0.48 -16.88 11.99
CA ASP A 170 1.43 -17.99 11.99
C ASP A 170 1.97 -18.20 10.56
N GLU A 171 3.29 -18.25 10.41
CA GLU A 171 3.97 -18.46 9.13
C GLU A 171 3.99 -19.92 8.71
N SER A 172 3.87 -20.83 9.67
CA SER A 172 3.99 -22.28 9.46
C SER A 172 2.68 -22.95 9.03
N VAL A 173 1.56 -22.22 9.08
CA VAL A 173 0.24 -22.78 8.78
C VAL A 173 0.04 -22.98 7.29
N ASN A 174 -0.62 -24.09 6.96
CA ASN A 174 -1.09 -24.30 5.61
C ASN A 174 -2.30 -23.37 5.35
N ARG A 175 -2.21 -22.57 4.27
CA ARG A 175 -3.22 -21.57 3.92
C ARG A 175 -3.97 -21.98 2.66
N LEU A 176 -5.14 -21.38 2.45
CA LEU A 176 -5.85 -21.52 1.19
C LEU A 176 -4.91 -21.13 0.03
N SER A 177 -4.76 -22.03 -0.94
CA SER A 177 -3.87 -21.82 -2.08
C SER A 177 -4.27 -20.59 -2.88
N LEU A 178 -3.28 -19.77 -3.25
CA LEU A 178 -3.49 -18.65 -4.17
C LEU A 178 -4.07 -19.11 -5.50
N GLU A 179 -3.69 -20.29 -5.98
CA GLU A 179 -4.24 -20.88 -7.20
C GLU A 179 -5.75 -21.15 -7.06
N ALA A 180 -6.18 -21.66 -5.90
CA ALA A 180 -7.59 -21.89 -5.62
C ALA A 180 -8.36 -20.56 -5.61
N ILE A 181 -7.83 -19.54 -4.92
CA ILE A 181 -8.42 -18.20 -4.88
C ILE A 181 -8.56 -17.61 -6.29
N VAL A 182 -7.49 -17.66 -7.09
CA VAL A 182 -7.48 -17.15 -8.47
C VAL A 182 -8.48 -17.90 -9.35
N LYS A 183 -8.52 -19.24 -9.28
CA LYS A 183 -9.47 -20.06 -10.06
C LYS A 183 -10.91 -19.76 -9.67
N THR A 184 -11.23 -19.72 -8.38
CA THR A 184 -12.58 -19.39 -7.89
C THR A 184 -13.00 -18.00 -8.33
N THR A 185 -12.11 -17.01 -8.20
CA THR A 185 -12.36 -15.63 -8.65
C THR A 185 -12.66 -15.59 -10.16
N LYS A 186 -11.91 -16.34 -10.97
CA LYS A 186 -12.14 -16.45 -12.42
C LYS A 186 -13.49 -17.10 -12.74
N ILE A 187 -13.85 -18.19 -12.07
CA ILE A 187 -15.13 -18.87 -12.27
C ILE A 187 -16.30 -17.93 -11.95
N LEU A 188 -16.27 -17.28 -10.79
CA LEU A 188 -17.31 -16.32 -10.39
C LEU A 188 -17.46 -15.18 -11.40
N SER A 189 -16.33 -14.63 -11.86
CA SER A 189 -16.33 -13.56 -12.87
C SER A 189 -16.91 -14.03 -14.21
N LEU A 190 -16.58 -15.26 -14.65
CA LEU A 190 -17.11 -15.86 -15.88
C LEU A 190 -18.61 -16.17 -15.78
N ASP A 191 -19.09 -16.52 -14.60
CA ASP A 191 -20.50 -16.80 -14.32
C ASP A 191 -21.35 -15.53 -14.13
N GLY A 192 -20.74 -14.34 -14.32
CA GLY A 192 -21.45 -13.05 -14.27
C GLY A 192 -21.69 -12.53 -12.85
N ALA A 193 -20.97 -13.06 -11.85
CA ALA A 193 -21.02 -12.52 -10.50
C ALA A 193 -20.59 -11.05 -10.50
N CYS A 194 -21.34 -10.22 -9.80
CA CYS A 194 -21.03 -8.80 -9.68
C CYS A 194 -19.76 -8.58 -8.84
N ILE A 195 -19.19 -7.38 -8.93
CA ILE A 195 -17.95 -7.05 -8.21
C ILE A 195 -18.12 -7.17 -6.68
N GLN A 196 -19.34 -7.04 -6.17
CA GLN A 196 -19.66 -7.22 -4.75
C GLN A 196 -19.65 -8.70 -4.34
N GLU A 197 -20.01 -9.61 -5.26
CA GLU A 197 -19.99 -11.06 -5.06
C GLU A 197 -18.59 -11.65 -5.24
N VAL A 198 -17.83 -11.14 -6.20
CA VAL A 198 -16.42 -11.51 -6.45
C VAL A 198 -15.48 -10.88 -5.43
N GLY A 199 -15.78 -9.65 -5.01
CA GLY A 199 -14.93 -8.84 -4.17
C GLY A 199 -14.88 -9.30 -2.71
N ILE A 200 -13.90 -8.71 -2.01
CA ILE A 200 -13.46 -8.94 -0.63
C ILE A 200 -14.60 -9.18 0.39
N ASN A 201 -15.82 -8.68 0.19
CA ASN A 201 -16.91 -8.77 1.16
C ASN A 201 -17.62 -10.14 1.27
N CYS A 202 -17.66 -10.99 0.25
CA CYS A 202 -18.52 -12.19 0.28
C CYS A 202 -17.77 -13.53 0.32
N THR A 203 -16.64 -13.68 -0.38
CA THR A 203 -15.97 -14.99 -0.52
C THR A 203 -14.63 -15.08 0.19
N LEU A 204 -13.91 -13.97 0.35
CA LEU A 204 -12.58 -13.94 0.99
C LEU A 204 -12.64 -13.52 2.46
N SER A 205 -13.50 -12.56 2.84
CA SER A 205 -13.70 -12.16 4.24
C SER A 205 -14.51 -13.17 5.06
N CYS A 206 -15.25 -14.07 4.41
CA CYS A 206 -16.05 -15.13 5.05
C CYS A 206 -15.27 -16.43 5.33
N SER A 207 -13.95 -16.44 5.15
CA SER A 207 -13.08 -17.62 5.38
C SER A 207 -12.98 -18.07 6.86
N ASN A 208 -13.83 -17.57 7.75
CA ASN A 208 -13.94 -17.96 9.17
C ASN A 208 -15.09 -18.97 9.43
N LEU A 209 -15.53 -19.74 8.43
CA LEU A 209 -16.53 -20.81 8.57
C LEU A 209 -15.94 -22.13 9.09
#